data_AF-A0A6J8DSC3-F1
#
_entry.id   AF-A0A6J8DSC3-F1
#
_cell.length_a   1.000
_cell.length_b   1.000
_cell.length_c   1.000
_cell.angle_alpha   90.00
_cell.angle_beta   90.00
_cell.angle_gamma   90.00
#
_symmetry.space_group_name_H-M   'P 1'
#
loop_
_entity.id
_entity.type
_entity.pdbx_description
1 polymer ?
#
loop_
_entity_poly.entity_id
_entity_poly.type
_entity_poly.pdbx_seq_one_letter_code
_entity_poly.pdbx_strand_id
1 'polypeptide(L)'
;MVVRFNEFITFCFRYFAIVVLLTAQQGISQTTEKEWYEYFMKTGEACKSNTCRLGDSTCECYLTIEHALTMIYTGQGKPAVHLKIQNGKAVRSDNGKEFERSLEKTFILADGYKSRIVIAVNGRFPGPTITARENQQVIVHVRNLMHTDSTTIHWHGLHQKRSPWSDGVAFVTQCPISPGQSYTYKFKAKPFGTSFYHAHIGDQRTMGLYGPLIIIPTPGQKVVLPQEGDKVFVAIIQDWNHNDDADALYLKCYLVTSTAQVNLLPKPKIPLGHSIPVLDVIQV
;
A
#
# COMPACT_ATOMS: atom_id res chain seq x y z
N MET A 1 -20.31 -9.42 1.21
CA MET A 1 -20.14 -9.60 2.67
C MET A 1 -20.77 -8.39 3.36
N VAL A 2 -21.91 -8.57 4.02
CA VAL A 2 -22.55 -7.49 4.80
C VAL A 2 -21.84 -7.45 6.15
N VAL A 3 -21.00 -6.43 6.35
CA VAL A 3 -20.34 -6.20 7.65
C VAL A 3 -21.31 -5.37 8.50
N ARG A 4 -21.98 -6.01 9.46
CA ARG A 4 -22.64 -5.30 10.56
C ARG A 4 -21.57 -4.92 11.58
N PHE A 5 -21.34 -3.62 11.74
CA PHE A 5 -20.58 -3.09 12.85
C PHE A 5 -21.51 -3.00 14.07
N ASN A 6 -21.35 -3.89 15.04
CA ASN A 6 -21.83 -3.65 16.39
C ASN A 6 -20.67 -3.12 17.22
N GLU A 7 -20.99 -2.08 17.99
CA GLU A 7 -20.15 -1.22 18.80
C GLU A 7 -19.01 -1.93 19.54
N PHE A 8 -17.77 -1.47 19.39
CA PHE A 8 -16.76 -1.38 20.46
C PHE A 8 -15.56 -0.49 20.01
N ILE A 9 -15.33 0.59 20.78
CA ILE A 9 -14.08 1.37 20.96
C ILE A 9 -13.49 2.05 19.71
N THR A 10 -13.93 3.28 19.46
CA THR A 10 -13.29 4.25 18.56
C THR A 10 -12.04 4.86 19.22
N PHE A 11 -10.85 4.30 18.96
CA PHE A 11 -9.57 4.92 19.34
C PHE A 11 -8.58 4.85 18.16
N CYS A 12 -8.12 6.01 17.68
CA CYS A 12 -7.04 6.33 16.70
C CYS A 12 -6.82 5.48 15.42
N PHE A 13 -7.54 4.39 15.17
CA PHE A 13 -7.47 3.61 13.93
C PHE A 13 -8.51 4.08 12.92
N ARG A 14 -8.53 5.37 12.55
CA ARG A 14 -9.41 5.85 11.46
C ARG A 14 -8.82 5.71 10.06
N TYR A 15 -7.52 5.45 9.95
CA TYR A 15 -6.80 5.25 8.70
C TYR A 15 -6.87 3.78 8.28
N PHE A 16 -7.88 3.45 7.47
CA PHE A 16 -8.11 2.10 6.95
C PHE A 16 -7.63 1.99 5.50
N ALA A 17 -6.65 1.11 5.28
CA ALA A 17 -6.40 0.57 3.95
C ALA A 17 -7.28 -0.69 3.77
N ILE A 18 -8.26 -0.65 2.88
CA ILE A 18 -9.08 -1.83 2.56
C ILE A 18 -8.80 -2.24 1.12
N VAL A 19 -8.41 -3.50 0.92
CA VAL A 19 -8.26 -4.05 -0.42
C VAL A 19 -9.54 -4.80 -0.82
N VAL A 20 -10.19 -4.35 -1.89
CA VAL A 20 -11.39 -5.01 -2.44
C VAL A 20 -11.05 -5.61 -3.80
N LEU A 21 -11.34 -6.89 -3.96
CA LEU A 21 -11.33 -7.56 -5.26
C LEU A 21 -12.68 -7.28 -5.94
N LEU A 22 -12.68 -6.57 -7.07
CA LEU A 22 -13.88 -6.28 -7.86
C LEU A 22 -13.91 -7.18 -9.10
N THR A 23 -15.05 -7.84 -9.36
CA THR A 23 -15.29 -8.61 -10.59
C THR A 23 -16.30 -7.87 -11.49
N ALA A 24 -16.01 -7.71 -12.79
CA ALA A 24 -16.92 -7.13 -13.77
C ALA A 24 -17.05 -8.02 -15.02
N GLN A 25 -18.25 -8.48 -15.35
CA GLN A 25 -18.51 -9.38 -16.50
C GLN A 25 -18.46 -8.63 -17.84
N GLN A 26 -17.62 -9.09 -18.76
CA GLN A 26 -17.82 -8.94 -20.21
C GLN A 26 -17.38 -10.23 -20.92
N GLY A 27 -18.32 -10.85 -21.64
CA GLY A 27 -18.14 -12.15 -22.27
C GLY A 27 -17.12 -12.16 -23.40
N ILE A 28 -16.30 -13.23 -23.43
CA ILE A 28 -15.88 -14.08 -24.56
C ILE A 28 -14.84 -15.13 -24.04
N SER A 29 -15.07 -16.39 -24.41
CA SER A 29 -14.23 -17.61 -24.52
C SER A 29 -13.45 -18.18 -23.31
N GLN A 30 -13.69 -19.48 -23.09
CA GLN A 30 -13.25 -20.37 -22.00
C GLN A 30 -11.82 -20.12 -21.51
N THR A 31 -11.70 -19.64 -20.27
CA THR A 31 -10.44 -19.63 -19.52
C THR A 31 -10.43 -20.84 -18.58
N THR A 32 -9.53 -21.77 -18.85
CA THR A 32 -9.25 -22.92 -17.99
C THR A 32 -8.68 -22.45 -16.64
N GLU A 33 -8.84 -23.24 -15.56
CA GLU A 33 -8.25 -22.95 -14.24
C GLU A 33 -6.77 -22.56 -14.38
N LYS A 34 -6.03 -23.27 -15.23
CA LYS A 34 -4.62 -23.00 -15.54
C LYS A 34 -4.37 -21.60 -16.12
N GLU A 35 -5.19 -21.15 -17.08
CA GLU A 35 -5.05 -19.82 -17.69
C GLU A 35 -5.35 -18.70 -16.69
N TRP A 36 -6.32 -18.91 -15.79
CA TRP A 36 -6.59 -18.00 -14.69
C TRP A 36 -5.38 -17.87 -13.75
N TYR A 37 -4.76 -18.99 -13.36
CA TYR A 37 -3.53 -18.99 -12.57
C TYR A 37 -2.40 -18.26 -13.29
N GLU A 38 -2.18 -18.55 -14.57
CA GLU A 38 -1.11 -17.91 -15.35
C GLU A 38 -1.33 -16.40 -15.50
N TYR A 39 -2.58 -15.94 -15.63
CA TYR A 39 -2.92 -14.51 -15.66
C TYR A 39 -2.49 -13.81 -14.37
N PHE A 40 -2.93 -14.29 -13.20
CA PHE A 40 -2.62 -13.66 -11.91
C PHE A 40 -1.15 -13.78 -11.51
N MET A 41 -0.49 -14.90 -11.83
CA MET A 41 0.93 -15.03 -11.53
C MET A 41 1.79 -14.12 -12.43
N LYS A 42 1.29 -13.72 -13.60
CA LYS A 42 1.95 -12.75 -14.49
C LYS A 42 1.75 -11.29 -14.03
N THR A 43 0.74 -10.99 -13.22
CA THR A 43 0.49 -9.62 -12.72
C THR A 43 1.34 -9.21 -11.51
N GLY A 44 2.17 -10.12 -10.98
CA GLY A 44 3.12 -9.80 -9.91
C GLY A 44 4.28 -8.93 -10.39
N GLU A 45 4.11 -7.60 -10.34
CA GLU A 45 5.08 -6.64 -10.90
C GLU A 45 6.37 -6.51 -10.07
N ALA A 46 6.34 -6.90 -8.80
CA ALA A 46 7.48 -6.79 -7.88
C ALA A 46 8.44 -7.99 -7.93
N CYS A 47 8.04 -9.09 -8.58
CA CYS A 47 8.68 -10.39 -8.42
C CYS A 47 9.36 -10.88 -9.70
N LYS A 48 10.40 -11.70 -9.54
CA LYS A 48 11.08 -12.32 -10.68
C LYS A 48 10.14 -13.27 -11.41
N SER A 49 9.97 -13.03 -12.71
CA SER A 49 9.01 -13.74 -13.58
C SER A 49 9.22 -15.25 -13.71
N ASN A 50 10.37 -15.78 -13.27
CA ASN A 50 10.73 -17.19 -13.31
C ASN A 50 10.73 -17.88 -11.93
N THR A 51 10.20 -17.22 -10.89
CA THR A 51 10.15 -17.77 -9.52
C THR A 51 8.72 -17.87 -8.99
N CYS A 52 7.78 -17.11 -9.54
CA CYS A 52 6.41 -17.07 -9.04
C CYS A 52 5.44 -17.78 -10.00
N ARG A 53 5.80 -18.90 -10.62
CA ARG A 53 4.88 -19.65 -11.51
C ARG A 53 4.22 -20.82 -10.79
N LEU A 54 3.22 -21.42 -11.44
CA LEU A 54 2.52 -22.60 -10.93
C LEU A 54 3.46 -23.82 -10.71
N GLY A 55 4.63 -23.88 -11.33
CA GLY A 55 5.60 -24.95 -11.06
C GLY A 55 6.51 -24.67 -9.87
N ASP A 56 6.61 -23.41 -9.45
CA ASP A 56 7.74 -22.96 -8.64
C ASP A 56 7.48 -23.12 -7.14
N SER A 57 8.51 -23.53 -6.42
CA SER A 57 8.46 -23.71 -4.97
C SER A 57 8.65 -22.39 -4.19
N THR A 58 9.28 -21.40 -4.84
CA THR A 58 9.76 -20.17 -4.20
C THR A 58 9.50 -18.97 -5.08
N CYS A 59 8.79 -17.96 -4.58
CA CYS A 59 8.54 -16.68 -5.26
C CYS A 59 9.46 -15.59 -4.67
N GLU A 60 10.33 -15.01 -5.51
CA GLU A 60 11.36 -14.06 -5.09
C GLU A 60 11.06 -12.65 -5.61
N CYS A 61 10.97 -11.67 -4.71
CA CYS A 61 10.55 -10.31 -5.00
C CYS A 61 11.52 -9.27 -4.43
N TYR A 62 11.51 -8.07 -5.03
CA TYR A 62 12.44 -6.99 -4.70
C TYR A 62 11.67 -5.70 -4.50
N LEU A 63 11.82 -5.09 -3.32
CA LEU A 63 11.21 -3.81 -2.98
C LEU A 63 12.31 -2.82 -2.60
N THR A 64 12.32 -1.69 -3.27
CA THR A 64 13.16 -0.54 -2.96
C THR A 64 12.25 0.54 -2.39
N ILE A 65 12.55 0.98 -1.17
CA ILE A 65 11.76 1.97 -0.44
C ILE A 65 12.47 3.31 -0.53
N GLU A 66 11.79 4.33 -1.04
CA GLU A 66 12.38 5.66 -1.26
C GLU A 66 11.36 6.76 -1.02
N HIS A 67 11.85 7.93 -0.58
CA HIS A 67 11.02 9.13 -0.59
C HIS A 67 10.86 9.63 -2.03
N ALA A 68 9.64 9.99 -2.39
CA ALA A 68 9.32 10.59 -3.67
C ALA A 68 8.42 11.81 -3.48
N LEU A 69 8.44 12.72 -4.44
CA LEU A 69 7.54 13.88 -4.47
C LEU A 69 6.40 13.62 -5.45
N THR A 70 5.18 13.85 -5.00
CA THR A 70 4.03 13.87 -5.91
C THR A 70 4.06 15.12 -6.78
N MET A 71 3.43 15.06 -7.95
CA MET A 71 3.23 16.19 -8.85
C MET A 71 4.53 16.86 -9.31
N ILE A 72 5.62 16.08 -9.35
CA ILE A 72 6.92 16.49 -9.87
C ILE A 72 7.39 15.46 -10.89
N TYR A 73 7.84 15.97 -12.03
CA TYR A 73 8.54 15.19 -13.03
C TYR A 73 10.04 15.49 -12.99
N THR A 74 10.86 14.45 -12.86
CA THR A 74 12.32 14.50 -12.99
C THR A 74 12.74 13.72 -14.24
N GLY A 75 12.88 14.43 -15.36
CA GLY A 75 13.39 13.82 -16.60
C GLY A 75 14.89 13.56 -16.53
N GLN A 76 15.37 12.53 -17.22
CA GLN A 76 16.81 12.23 -17.29
C GLN A 76 17.60 13.45 -17.76
N GLY A 77 18.42 14.01 -16.87
CA GLY A 77 19.27 15.18 -17.13
C GLY A 77 18.54 16.52 -17.24
N LYS A 78 17.26 16.60 -16.90
CA LYS A 78 16.47 17.85 -16.94
C LYS A 78 16.10 18.31 -15.53
N PRO A 79 15.93 19.64 -15.31
CA PRO A 79 15.42 20.15 -14.05
C PRO A 79 14.08 19.53 -13.68
N ALA A 80 13.82 19.39 -12.37
CA ALA A 80 12.53 18.97 -11.86
C ALA A 80 11.44 19.98 -12.24
N VAL A 81 10.28 19.51 -12.65
CA VAL A 81 9.16 20.37 -13.08
C VAL A 81 7.89 19.99 -12.35
N HIS A 82 7.21 20.99 -11.80
CA HIS A 82 5.89 20.81 -11.22
C HIS A 82 4.85 20.48 -12.29
N LEU A 83 4.04 19.48 -12.02
CA LEU A 83 2.89 19.11 -12.82
C LEU A 83 1.64 19.77 -12.27
N LYS A 84 0.67 20.00 -13.15
CA LYS A 84 -0.69 20.40 -12.80
C LYS A 84 -1.67 19.57 -13.62
N ILE A 85 -2.88 19.38 -13.10
CA ILE A 85 -3.94 18.71 -13.85
C ILE A 85 -4.74 19.75 -14.63
N GLN A 86 -4.83 19.58 -15.95
CA GLN A 86 -5.62 20.42 -16.84
C GLN A 86 -6.45 19.51 -17.74
N ASN A 87 -7.78 19.66 -17.73
CA ASN A 87 -8.73 18.83 -18.49
C ASN A 87 -8.53 17.32 -18.29
N GLY A 88 -8.29 16.90 -17.04
CA GLY A 88 -8.05 15.49 -16.69
C GLY A 88 -6.68 14.95 -17.09
N LYS A 89 -5.76 15.80 -17.56
CA LYS A 89 -4.42 15.40 -17.99
C LYS A 89 -3.33 16.10 -17.21
N ALA A 90 -2.23 15.39 -16.97
CA ALA A 90 -1.03 16.00 -16.42
C ALA A 90 -0.34 16.88 -17.48
N VAL A 91 -0.14 18.15 -17.14
CA VAL A 91 0.59 19.11 -17.98
C VAL A 91 1.71 19.74 -17.16
N ARG A 92 2.78 20.15 -17.83
CA ARG A 92 3.87 20.86 -17.16
C ARG A 92 3.43 22.25 -16.76
N SER A 93 3.80 22.68 -15.55
CA SER A 93 3.43 24.01 -15.06
C SER A 93 4.22 25.14 -15.72
N ASP A 94 5.40 24.86 -16.26
CA ASP A 94 6.31 25.85 -16.86
C ASP A 94 5.87 26.32 -18.26
N ASN A 95 5.38 25.42 -19.10
CA ASN A 95 5.04 25.71 -20.50
C ASN A 95 3.67 25.21 -20.94
N GLY A 96 2.90 24.57 -20.04
CA GLY A 96 1.56 24.05 -20.34
C GLY A 96 1.54 22.88 -21.32
N LYS A 97 2.72 22.33 -21.70
CA LYS A 97 2.78 21.19 -22.62
C LYS A 97 2.25 19.94 -21.90
N GLU A 98 1.36 19.22 -22.59
CA GLU A 98 0.84 17.94 -22.14
C GLU A 98 1.98 16.94 -21.95
N PHE A 99 1.88 16.16 -20.88
CA PHE A 99 2.85 15.13 -20.57
C PHE A 99 2.58 13.85 -21.39
N GLU A 100 3.61 13.30 -22.01
CA GLU A 100 3.45 12.11 -22.84
C GLU A 100 3.24 10.87 -21.98
N ARG A 101 2.21 10.08 -22.31
CA ARG A 101 1.75 8.92 -21.54
C ARG A 101 2.81 7.82 -21.38
N SER A 102 3.75 7.73 -22.32
CA SER A 102 4.87 6.78 -22.30
C SER A 102 5.80 6.96 -21.10
N LEU A 103 5.72 8.10 -20.41
CA LEU A 103 6.54 8.47 -19.26
C LEU A 103 5.81 8.39 -17.91
N GLU A 104 4.59 7.84 -17.83
CA GLU A 104 3.81 7.69 -16.58
C GLU A 104 4.58 7.02 -15.43
N LYS A 105 5.62 6.22 -15.73
CA LYS A 105 6.50 5.58 -14.73
C LYS A 105 7.50 6.53 -14.05
N THR A 106 7.53 7.81 -14.41
CA THR A 106 8.56 8.78 -13.95
C THR A 106 8.04 9.84 -12.98
N PHE A 107 6.75 9.83 -12.64
CA PHE A 107 6.14 10.78 -11.72
C PHE A 107 4.95 10.15 -10.99
N ILE A 108 4.62 10.67 -9.81
CA ILE A 108 3.49 10.22 -9.00
C ILE A 108 2.46 11.35 -8.97
N LEU A 109 1.24 11.10 -9.47
CA LEU A 109 0.19 12.13 -9.45
C LEU A 109 -0.59 12.18 -8.13
N ALA A 110 -0.78 11.04 -7.47
CA ALA A 110 -1.67 10.90 -6.32
C ALA A 110 -3.07 11.50 -6.62
N ASP A 111 -3.49 12.52 -5.88
CA ASP A 111 -4.78 13.21 -6.00
C ASP A 111 -4.76 14.41 -6.98
N GLY A 112 -3.62 14.68 -7.63
CA GLY A 112 -3.50 15.78 -8.56
C GLY A 112 -3.41 17.17 -7.90
N TYR A 113 -3.23 17.25 -6.58
CA TYR A 113 -3.14 18.51 -5.84
C TYR A 113 -1.70 19.03 -5.73
N LYS A 114 -1.33 19.70 -4.63
CA LYS A 114 0.02 20.19 -4.38
C LYS A 114 1.01 19.03 -4.21
N SER A 115 2.27 19.30 -4.52
CA SER A 115 3.36 18.35 -4.26
C SER A 115 3.47 18.03 -2.77
N ARG A 116 3.59 16.75 -2.45
CA ARG A 116 3.74 16.17 -1.12
C ARG A 116 4.81 15.08 -1.15
N ILE A 117 5.52 14.90 -0.05
CA ILE A 117 6.43 13.76 0.13
C ILE A 117 5.59 12.51 0.39
N VAL A 118 5.86 11.46 -0.38
CA VAL A 118 5.33 10.11 -0.18
C VAL A 118 6.47 9.12 -0.03
N ILE A 119 6.16 7.95 0.51
CA ILE A 119 7.09 6.83 0.52
C ILE A 119 6.67 5.87 -0.59
N ALA A 120 7.47 5.81 -1.65
CA ALA A 120 7.24 4.99 -2.82
C ALA A 120 7.93 3.63 -2.69
N VAL A 121 7.38 2.64 -3.41
CA VAL A 121 7.96 1.30 -3.51
C VAL A 121 8.29 1.03 -4.98
N ASN A 122 9.57 0.84 -5.29
CA ASN A 122 10.07 0.71 -6.67
C ASN A 122 9.65 1.89 -7.57
N GLY A 123 9.72 3.12 -7.06
CA GLY A 123 9.29 4.33 -7.77
C GLY A 123 7.78 4.45 -8.00
N ARG A 124 6.95 3.61 -7.35
CA ARG A 124 5.49 3.59 -7.53
C ARG A 124 4.75 3.92 -6.24
N PHE A 125 3.57 4.51 -6.43
CA PHE A 125 2.59 4.76 -5.38
C PHE A 125 1.17 4.57 -5.97
N PRO A 126 0.37 3.62 -5.45
CA PRO A 126 0.71 2.57 -4.50
C PRO A 126 1.87 1.67 -4.94
N GLY A 127 2.43 0.91 -4.00
CA GLY A 127 3.49 -0.06 -4.29
C GLY A 127 3.01 -1.19 -5.23
N PRO A 128 3.95 -1.87 -5.93
CA PRO A 128 3.63 -2.93 -6.88
C PRO A 128 2.97 -4.13 -6.20
N THR A 129 2.09 -4.81 -6.93
CA THR A 129 1.45 -6.05 -6.46
C THR A 129 2.48 -7.17 -6.31
N ILE A 130 2.42 -7.86 -5.17
CA ILE A 130 3.06 -9.16 -4.98
C ILE A 130 1.98 -10.23 -5.13
N THR A 131 2.19 -11.15 -6.06
CA THR A 131 1.33 -12.33 -6.23
C THR A 131 2.12 -13.59 -5.94
N ALA A 132 1.59 -14.45 -5.07
CA ALA A 132 2.18 -15.75 -4.76
C ALA A 132 1.09 -16.81 -4.64
N ARG A 133 1.45 -18.09 -4.76
CA ARG A 133 0.51 -19.19 -4.50
C ARG A 133 0.53 -19.55 -3.01
N GLU A 134 -0.61 -20.00 -2.50
CA GLU A 134 -0.71 -20.53 -1.15
C GLU A 134 0.33 -21.62 -0.90
N ASN A 135 0.97 -21.57 0.26
CA ASN A 135 2.04 -22.45 0.72
C ASN A 135 3.37 -22.35 -0.07
N GLN A 136 3.46 -21.48 -1.09
CA GLN A 136 4.73 -21.13 -1.73
C GLN A 136 5.64 -20.40 -0.73
N GLN A 137 6.95 -20.64 -0.83
CA GLN A 137 7.92 -19.85 -0.06
C GLN A 137 8.06 -18.48 -0.71
N VAL A 138 7.73 -17.41 0.00
CA VAL A 138 7.96 -16.04 -0.47
C VAL A 138 9.27 -15.54 0.12
N ILE A 139 10.10 -14.92 -0.71
CA ILE A 139 11.34 -14.25 -0.33
C ILE A 139 11.26 -12.83 -0.84
N VAL A 140 11.26 -11.84 0.05
CA VAL A 140 11.22 -10.43 -0.35
C VAL A 140 12.45 -9.72 0.16
N HIS A 141 13.26 -9.22 -0.78
CA HIS A 141 14.40 -8.38 -0.49
C HIS A 141 13.95 -6.93 -0.43
N VAL A 142 14.02 -6.33 0.76
CA VAL A 142 13.64 -4.94 0.98
C VAL A 142 14.91 -4.13 1.18
N ARG A 143 15.10 -3.09 0.37
CA ARG A 143 16.20 -2.13 0.51
C ARG A 143 15.63 -0.77 0.88
N ASN A 144 16.11 -0.20 1.98
CA ASN A 144 15.74 1.14 2.39
C ASN A 144 16.69 2.16 1.77
N LEU A 145 16.19 2.99 0.85
CA LEU A 145 16.91 4.11 0.23
C LEU A 145 16.45 5.48 0.75
N MET A 146 15.55 5.52 1.74
CA MET A 146 15.24 6.77 2.43
C MET A 146 16.48 7.28 3.17
N HIS A 147 16.65 8.60 3.19
CA HIS A 147 17.89 9.22 3.70
C HIS A 147 17.99 9.20 5.22
N THR A 148 16.89 9.46 5.91
CA THR A 148 16.87 9.67 7.37
C THR A 148 16.06 8.60 8.11
N ASP A 149 15.10 7.99 7.42
CA ASP A 149 14.06 7.22 8.10
C ASP A 149 14.36 5.74 8.02
N SER A 150 14.18 5.04 9.14
CA SER A 150 14.18 3.59 9.16
C SER A 150 12.81 3.06 8.76
N THR A 151 12.72 1.83 8.24
CA THR A 151 11.43 1.24 7.83
C THR A 151 11.31 -0.23 8.19
N THR A 152 10.09 -0.76 8.18
CA THR A 152 9.78 -2.20 8.22
C THR A 152 8.57 -2.48 7.35
N ILE A 153 8.41 -3.71 6.86
CA ILE A 153 7.28 -4.13 6.02
C ILE A 153 6.52 -5.24 6.73
N HIS A 154 5.27 -4.97 7.09
CA HIS A 154 4.34 -5.97 7.60
C HIS A 154 3.49 -6.56 6.50
N TRP A 155 3.23 -7.86 6.59
CA TRP A 155 2.45 -8.65 5.64
C TRP A 155 1.09 -8.93 6.23
N HIS A 156 0.16 -7.99 6.05
CA HIS A 156 -1.13 -8.02 6.71
C HIS A 156 -1.85 -9.35 6.45
N GLY A 157 -2.54 -9.88 7.46
CA GLY A 157 -3.33 -11.11 7.34
C GLY A 157 -2.54 -12.42 7.16
N LEU A 158 -1.20 -12.40 7.02
CA LEU A 158 -0.41 -13.63 6.99
C LEU A 158 -0.13 -14.16 8.40
N HIS A 159 -0.20 -15.47 8.58
CA HIS A 159 -0.07 -16.07 9.91
C HIS A 159 1.37 -16.11 10.46
N GLN A 160 2.39 -15.91 9.62
CA GLN A 160 3.82 -15.97 9.99
C GLN A 160 4.24 -17.22 10.80
N LYS A 161 3.52 -18.34 10.67
CA LYS A 161 3.82 -19.59 11.37
C LYS A 161 5.23 -20.05 10.99
N ARG A 162 6.08 -20.29 12.00
CA ARG A 162 7.50 -20.67 11.86
C ARG A 162 8.38 -19.61 11.16
N SER A 163 7.90 -18.38 11.05
CA SER A 163 8.66 -17.24 10.51
C SER A 163 8.32 -15.91 11.22
N PRO A 164 8.19 -15.87 12.57
CA PRO A 164 7.76 -14.66 13.26
C PRO A 164 8.70 -13.46 13.05
N TRP A 165 10.00 -13.69 12.83
CA TRP A 165 10.97 -12.65 12.49
C TRP A 165 10.74 -12.01 11.11
N SER A 166 9.89 -12.58 10.27
CA SER A 166 9.47 -12.01 8.98
C SER A 166 8.14 -11.25 9.08
N ASP A 167 7.59 -11.06 10.28
CA ASP A 167 6.32 -10.37 10.46
C ASP A 167 6.41 -8.85 10.24
N GLY A 168 7.57 -8.24 10.50
CA GLY A 168 7.83 -6.85 10.11
C GLY A 168 7.31 -5.77 11.04
N VAL A 169 7.00 -6.10 12.29
CA VAL A 169 6.60 -5.14 13.33
C VAL A 169 7.85 -4.62 14.02
N ALA A 170 8.13 -3.32 13.83
CA ALA A 170 9.31 -2.68 14.41
C ALA A 170 9.34 -2.82 15.94
N PHE A 171 10.51 -3.19 16.47
CA PHE A 171 10.78 -3.39 17.90
C PHE A 171 9.99 -4.51 18.59
N VAL A 172 9.20 -5.29 17.84
CA VAL A 172 8.50 -6.48 18.33
C VAL A 172 9.09 -7.73 17.68
N THR A 173 9.06 -7.81 16.35
CA THR A 173 9.53 -8.98 15.61
C THR A 173 10.87 -8.76 14.91
N GLN A 174 11.28 -7.51 14.72
CA GLN A 174 12.60 -7.16 14.21
C GLN A 174 13.05 -5.75 14.60
N CYS A 175 14.35 -5.49 14.48
CA CYS A 175 14.86 -4.12 14.42
C CYS A 175 14.48 -3.45 13.08
N PRO A 176 14.26 -2.13 13.07
CA PRO A 176 14.02 -1.38 11.82
C PRO A 176 15.18 -1.46 10.83
N ILE A 177 14.85 -1.45 9.54
CA ILE A 177 15.81 -1.39 8.44
C ILE A 177 16.31 0.05 8.34
N SER A 178 17.56 0.30 8.73
CA SER A 178 18.13 1.67 8.72
C SER A 178 18.36 2.18 7.28
N PRO A 179 18.51 3.50 7.08
CA PRO A 179 18.90 4.08 5.79
C PRO A 179 20.08 3.36 5.13
N GLY A 180 19.93 3.03 3.85
CA GLY A 180 20.93 2.31 3.05
C GLY A 180 21.03 0.80 3.31
N GLN A 181 20.36 0.26 4.33
CA GLN A 181 20.38 -1.16 4.67
C GLN A 181 19.31 -1.96 3.93
N SER A 182 19.48 -3.28 3.96
CA SER A 182 18.55 -4.23 3.38
C SER A 182 18.16 -5.30 4.40
N TYR A 183 16.94 -5.80 4.29
CA TYR A 183 16.45 -6.96 5.04
C TYR A 183 15.72 -7.92 4.11
N THR A 184 15.85 -9.22 4.38
CA THR A 184 15.19 -10.26 3.58
C THR A 184 14.12 -10.95 4.40
N TYR A 185 12.87 -10.75 4.02
CA TYR A 185 11.72 -11.44 4.58
C TYR A 185 11.57 -12.81 3.94
N LYS A 186 11.37 -13.85 4.75
CA LYS A 186 11.12 -15.23 4.28
C LYS A 186 9.95 -15.83 5.04
N PHE A 187 8.85 -16.09 4.34
CA PHE A 187 7.64 -16.65 4.95
C PHE A 187 6.86 -17.52 3.97
N LYS A 188 5.94 -18.33 4.49
CA LYS A 188 4.99 -19.10 3.68
C LYS A 188 3.76 -18.24 3.40
N ALA A 189 3.38 -18.13 2.12
CA ALA A 189 2.17 -17.41 1.71
C ALA A 189 0.91 -18.16 2.21
N LYS A 190 0.39 -17.79 3.39
CA LYS A 190 -0.81 -18.43 3.97
C LYS A 190 -1.49 -17.51 4.99
N PRO A 191 -2.83 -17.37 4.95
CA PRO A 191 -3.81 -18.06 4.08
C PRO A 191 -3.87 -17.50 2.65
N PHE A 192 -4.55 -18.22 1.75
CA PHE A 192 -4.92 -17.66 0.44
C PHE A 192 -5.97 -16.54 0.60
N GLY A 193 -6.00 -15.62 -0.35
CA GLY A 193 -6.94 -14.51 -0.38
C GLY A 193 -6.31 -13.19 -0.83
N THR A 194 -7.09 -12.13 -0.66
CA THR A 194 -6.66 -10.75 -0.93
C THR A 194 -6.10 -10.15 0.36
N SER A 195 -4.87 -9.68 0.31
CA SER A 195 -4.22 -8.97 1.40
C SER A 195 -3.39 -7.79 0.87
N PHE A 196 -2.58 -7.19 1.74
CA PHE A 196 -1.66 -6.11 1.41
C PHE A 196 -0.43 -6.15 2.33
N TYR A 197 0.64 -5.52 1.88
CA TYR A 197 1.79 -5.19 2.71
C TYR A 197 1.79 -3.70 3.00
N HIS A 198 2.33 -3.30 4.15
CA HIS A 198 2.44 -1.89 4.52
C HIS A 198 3.58 -1.64 5.51
N ALA A 199 3.98 -0.38 5.67
CA ALA A 199 4.94 -0.02 6.70
C ALA A 199 4.37 -0.28 8.10
N HIS A 200 5.21 -0.78 9.00
CA HIS A 200 4.80 -1.03 10.40
C HIS A 200 5.79 -0.43 11.41
N ILE A 201 6.21 0.80 11.11
CA ILE A 201 6.93 1.70 12.00
C ILE A 201 6.32 3.11 11.88
N GLY A 202 6.12 3.77 13.02
CA GLY A 202 5.44 5.07 13.07
C GLY A 202 4.11 5.03 12.32
N ASP A 203 3.85 6.07 11.53
CA ASP A 203 2.69 6.12 10.63
C ASP A 203 3.09 6.20 9.15
N GLN A 204 4.23 5.62 8.77
CA GLN A 204 4.74 5.60 7.38
C GLN A 204 3.73 5.04 6.36
N ARG A 205 2.78 4.21 6.80
CA ARG A 205 1.73 3.67 5.93
C ARG A 205 0.82 4.76 5.36
N THR A 206 0.55 5.85 6.09
CA THR A 206 -0.30 6.97 5.61
C THR A 206 0.46 7.94 4.70
N MET A 207 1.79 7.85 4.70
CA MET A 207 2.67 8.49 3.71
C MET A 207 2.79 7.69 2.41
N GLY A 208 2.22 6.50 2.35
CA GLY A 208 2.06 5.76 1.11
C GLY A 208 2.83 4.45 0.99
N LEU A 209 3.53 4.04 2.04
CA LEU A 209 4.21 2.74 2.06
C LEU A 209 3.18 1.62 2.28
N TYR A 210 2.55 1.18 1.20
CA TYR A 210 1.71 -0.01 1.12
C TYR A 210 1.59 -0.50 -0.33
N GLY A 211 1.16 -1.75 -0.50
CA GLY A 211 0.82 -2.29 -1.81
C GLY A 211 0.09 -3.63 -1.71
N PRO A 212 -0.51 -4.12 -2.81
CA PRO A 212 -1.32 -5.33 -2.75
C PRO A 212 -0.48 -6.59 -2.58
N LEU A 213 -1.03 -7.54 -1.81
CA LEU A 213 -0.48 -8.89 -1.64
C LEU A 213 -1.58 -9.91 -1.93
N ILE A 214 -1.49 -10.55 -3.09
CA ILE A 214 -2.51 -11.49 -3.55
C ILE A 214 -1.97 -12.91 -3.40
N ILE A 215 -2.61 -13.70 -2.54
CA ILE A 215 -2.27 -15.11 -2.36
C ILE A 215 -3.30 -15.97 -3.08
N ILE A 216 -2.88 -16.56 -4.19
CA ILE A 216 -3.73 -17.41 -5.01
C ILE A 216 -3.88 -18.79 -4.34
N PRO A 217 -5.08 -19.39 -4.24
CA PRO A 217 -5.25 -20.73 -3.69
C PRO A 217 -4.40 -21.79 -4.41
N THR A 218 -4.26 -22.96 -3.81
CA THR A 218 -3.61 -24.10 -4.49
C THR A 218 -4.61 -24.74 -5.47
N PRO A 219 -4.18 -25.21 -6.67
CA PRO A 219 -5.07 -25.91 -7.60
C PRO A 219 -5.86 -27.04 -6.94
N GLY A 220 -7.13 -27.17 -7.30
CA GLY A 220 -8.02 -28.19 -6.73
C GLY A 220 -8.61 -27.87 -5.34
N GLN A 221 -8.26 -26.73 -4.73
CA GLN A 221 -9.04 -26.23 -3.58
C GLN A 221 -10.44 -25.78 -4.04
N LYS A 222 -11.47 -26.10 -3.25
CA LYS A 222 -12.84 -25.63 -3.49
C LYS A 222 -12.96 -24.14 -3.20
N VAL A 223 -12.70 -23.33 -4.20
CA VAL A 223 -12.88 -21.88 -4.18
C VAL A 223 -13.77 -21.46 -5.35
N VAL A 224 -14.56 -20.41 -5.15
CA VAL A 224 -15.29 -19.78 -6.27
C VAL A 224 -14.28 -18.94 -7.03
N LEU A 225 -13.78 -19.47 -8.14
CA LEU A 225 -12.95 -18.71 -9.06
C LEU A 225 -13.85 -17.81 -9.92
N PRO A 226 -13.37 -16.62 -10.31
CA PRO A 226 -14.00 -15.80 -11.34
C PRO A 226 -14.31 -16.64 -12.57
N GLN A 227 -15.51 -16.46 -13.14
CA GLN A 227 -15.93 -17.17 -14.33
C GLN A 227 -15.30 -16.55 -15.58
N GLU A 228 -15.38 -17.29 -16.68
CA GLU A 228 -15.05 -16.81 -18.01
C GLU A 228 -15.73 -15.45 -18.31
N GLY A 229 -14.95 -14.45 -18.67
CA GLY A 229 -15.42 -13.08 -18.92
C GLY A 229 -15.46 -12.17 -17.68
N ASP A 230 -15.17 -12.67 -16.48
CA ASP A 230 -15.00 -11.82 -15.30
C ASP A 230 -13.65 -11.06 -15.38
N LYS A 231 -13.71 -9.74 -15.40
CA LYS A 231 -12.55 -8.88 -15.19
C LYS A 231 -12.32 -8.74 -13.70
N VAL A 232 -11.13 -9.06 -13.24
CA VAL A 232 -10.77 -8.95 -11.84
C VAL A 232 -9.85 -7.77 -11.61
N PHE A 233 -10.18 -6.93 -10.64
CA PHE A 233 -9.39 -5.76 -10.26
C PHE A 233 -9.08 -5.77 -8.78
N VAL A 234 -7.91 -5.23 -8.44
CA VAL A 234 -7.49 -5.00 -7.06
C VAL A 234 -7.63 -3.50 -6.79
N ALA A 235 -8.52 -3.14 -5.88
CA ALA A 235 -8.67 -1.77 -5.39
C ALA A 235 -8.09 -1.66 -3.99
N ILE A 236 -7.20 -0.70 -3.74
CA ILE A 236 -6.80 -0.30 -2.38
C ILE A 236 -7.49 1.02 -2.08
N ILE A 237 -8.30 1.04 -1.02
CA ILE A 237 -8.96 2.23 -0.51
C ILE A 237 -8.08 2.82 0.58
N GLN A 238 -7.79 4.12 0.51
CA GLN A 238 -7.08 4.86 1.56
C GLN A 238 -7.72 6.23 1.73
N ASP A 239 -7.53 6.84 2.88
CA ASP A 239 -7.68 8.28 3.06
C ASP A 239 -6.39 9.02 2.67
N TRP A 240 -6.52 10.34 2.51
CA TRP A 240 -5.43 11.18 2.04
C TRP A 240 -5.42 12.51 2.79
N ASN A 241 -4.33 12.77 3.53
CA ASN A 241 -4.16 14.00 4.32
C ASN A 241 -3.11 14.92 3.69
N HIS A 242 -3.42 16.21 3.54
CA HIS A 242 -2.47 17.21 3.06
C HIS A 242 -1.68 17.91 4.16
N ASN A 243 -2.18 17.86 5.40
CA ASN A 243 -1.71 18.74 6.47
C ASN A 243 -0.63 18.11 7.33
N ASP A 244 -0.61 16.77 7.44
CA ASP A 244 0.30 16.06 8.32
C ASP A 244 1.11 14.98 7.59
N ASP A 245 2.38 14.87 7.97
CA ASP A 245 3.24 13.74 7.68
C ASP A 245 3.09 12.64 8.76
N ALA A 246 3.84 11.54 8.62
CA ALA A 246 3.76 10.42 9.54
C ALA A 246 4.09 10.81 10.98
N ASP A 247 5.09 11.67 11.20
CA ASP A 247 5.51 12.06 12.54
C ASP A 247 4.50 12.98 13.20
N ALA A 248 3.99 13.98 12.47
CA ALA A 248 2.94 14.87 12.96
C ALA A 248 1.67 14.10 13.31
N LEU A 249 1.25 13.15 12.46
CA LEU A 249 0.06 12.34 12.71
C LEU A 249 0.27 11.38 13.89
N TYR A 250 1.43 10.74 13.97
CA TYR A 250 1.81 9.89 15.10
C TYR A 250 1.79 10.67 16.43
N LEU A 251 2.42 11.84 16.47
CA LEU A 251 2.45 12.70 17.67
C LEU A 251 1.05 13.18 18.05
N LYS A 252 0.20 13.55 17.09
CA LYS A 252 -1.20 13.91 17.37
C LYS A 252 -1.95 12.75 18.02
N CYS A 253 -1.83 11.53 17.50
CA CYS A 253 -2.46 10.36 18.10
C CYS A 253 -1.91 10.06 19.51
N TYR A 254 -0.60 10.20 19.72
CA TYR A 254 0.01 10.03 21.04
C TYR A 254 -0.50 11.07 22.04
N LEU A 255 -0.53 12.35 21.66
CA LEU A 255 -1.00 13.42 22.53
C LEU A 255 -2.50 13.30 22.83
N VAL A 256 -3.32 12.95 21.85
CA VAL A 256 -4.77 12.74 22.05
C VAL A 256 -5.02 11.55 23.00
N THR A 257 -4.28 10.45 22.86
CA THR A 257 -4.41 9.30 23.79
C THR A 257 -3.92 9.63 25.20
N SER A 258 -2.89 10.48 25.35
CA SER A 258 -2.44 10.97 26.65
C SER A 258 -3.51 11.83 27.37
N THR A 259 -4.28 12.65 26.64
CA THR A 259 -5.37 13.43 27.24
C THR A 259 -6.54 12.57 27.73
N ALA A 260 -6.71 11.36 27.20
CA ALA A 260 -7.68 10.40 27.73
C ALA A 260 -7.23 9.77 29.07
N GLN A 261 -5.93 9.73 29.36
CA GLN A 261 -5.40 9.29 30.65
C GLN A 261 -5.34 10.41 31.72
N VAL A 262 -5.44 11.69 31.33
CA VAL A 262 -5.45 12.85 32.25
C VAL A 262 -6.88 13.34 32.53
N ASN A 263 -7.77 12.43 32.94
CA ASN A 263 -9.11 12.76 33.46
C ASN A 263 -9.26 12.36 34.94
N LEU A 264 -8.22 12.56 35.76
CA LEU A 264 -8.32 12.47 37.24
C LEU A 264 -8.24 13.81 37.96
N LEU A 265 -8.35 14.95 37.25
CA LEU A 265 -8.46 16.27 37.90
C LEU A 265 -9.61 17.09 37.30
N PRO A 266 -10.36 17.87 38.10
CA PRO A 266 -11.57 18.55 37.64
C PRO A 266 -11.23 19.67 36.65
N LYS A 267 -11.88 19.66 35.48
CA LYS A 267 -11.74 20.71 34.46
C LYS A 267 -12.43 22.01 34.91
N PRO A 268 -11.81 23.19 34.78
CA PRO A 268 -12.52 24.45 34.85
C PRO A 268 -13.35 24.67 33.57
N LYS A 269 -14.58 25.15 33.72
CA LYS A 269 -15.53 25.43 32.63
C LYS A 269 -15.08 26.68 31.85
N ILE A 270 -14.91 26.57 30.53
CA ILE A 270 -14.86 27.70 29.58
C ILE A 270 -15.66 27.32 28.32
N PRO A 271 -16.42 28.24 27.68
CA PRO A 271 -17.56 27.91 26.81
C PRO A 271 -17.18 27.47 25.40
N LEU A 272 -18.00 26.58 24.84
CA LEU A 272 -17.97 26.12 23.45
C LEU A 272 -18.29 27.25 22.47
N GLY A 273 -17.43 27.41 21.47
CA GLY A 273 -17.74 28.13 20.25
C GLY A 273 -16.62 27.96 19.24
N HIS A 274 -16.93 27.25 18.15
CA HIS A 274 -16.31 27.22 16.82
C HIS A 274 -16.16 25.78 16.31
N SER A 275 -17.12 25.40 15.47
CA SER A 275 -17.13 24.22 14.62
C SER A 275 -16.05 24.31 13.53
N ILE A 276 -15.17 23.32 13.46
CA ILE A 276 -14.23 23.10 12.36
C ILE A 276 -14.97 22.24 11.31
N PRO A 277 -15.11 22.67 10.04
CA PRO A 277 -15.65 21.81 9.00
C PRO A 277 -14.55 20.91 8.45
N VAL A 278 -14.77 19.59 8.44
CA VAL A 278 -13.94 18.62 7.70
C VAL A 278 -14.74 18.21 6.46
N LEU A 279 -14.17 18.48 5.29
CA LEU A 279 -14.72 18.10 4.00
C LEU A 279 -14.03 16.79 3.59
N ASP A 280 -14.70 15.66 3.78
CA ASP A 280 -14.22 14.36 3.32
C ASP A 280 -14.45 14.25 1.80
N VAL A 281 -13.38 14.16 1.02
CA VAL A 281 -13.45 13.76 -0.38
C VAL A 281 -13.09 12.28 -0.46
N ILE A 282 -14.12 11.44 -0.62
CA ILE A 282 -13.98 10.02 -0.96
C ILE A 282 -13.67 9.97 -2.46
N GLN A 283 -12.50 9.46 -2.83
CA GLN A 283 -12.17 9.19 -4.22
C GLN A 283 -12.28 7.68 -4.47
N VAL A 284 -13.23 7.29 -5.33
CA VAL A 284 -13.45 5.92 -5.82
C VAL A 284 -12.66 5.70 -7.10
#